data_AF-A0AAD9NFV4-F1
#
_entry.id   AF-A0AAD9NFV4-F1
#
_cell.length_a   1.000
_cell.length_b   1.000
_cell.length_c   1.000
_cell.angle_alpha   90.00
_cell.angle_beta   90.00
_cell.angle_gamma   90.00
#
_symmetry.space_group_name_H-M   'P 1'
#
loop_
_entity.id
_entity.type
_entity.pdbx_description
1 polymer ?
#
loop_
_entity_poly.entity_id
_entity_poly.type
_entity_poly.pdbx_seq_one_letter_code
_entity_poly.pdbx_strand_id
1 'polypeptide(L)'
;MLVEGLLNSNYYTSATQKHTLATAGVSDVPVEIVVGVRIERHDLCYAHEEADIVITQHATMCSLSGKCVRVVCDDTEVFVLLVHFYHIKCRGRNSAPMIMSYLVTERAVTDIGTTATAHSGIADDLLAIYGISRANTVASLHGVGKATVIKLAKKGTLSLSKVDDVKADMESVQA
;
A
#
# COMPACT_ATOMS: atom_id res chain seq x y z
N MET A 1 4.00 22.00 11.55
CA MET A 1 3.35 22.39 12.83
C MET A 1 2.37 21.36 13.38
N LEU A 2 1.61 20.61 12.56
CA LEU A 2 0.64 19.60 13.07
C LEU A 2 1.29 18.38 13.74
N VAL A 3 2.43 17.90 13.24
CA VAL A 3 3.05 16.67 13.78
C VAL A 3 3.90 16.91 15.03
N GLU A 4 4.60 18.04 15.15
CA GLU A 4 5.28 18.37 16.43
C GLU A 4 4.31 18.56 17.60
N GLY A 5 3.08 19.02 17.34
CA GLY A 5 2.01 19.10 18.35
C GLY A 5 1.42 17.74 18.73
N LEU A 6 1.45 16.77 17.81
CA LEU A 6 1.08 15.37 18.11
C LEU A 6 2.19 14.71 18.96
N LEU A 7 3.47 14.95 18.64
CA LEU A 7 4.63 14.28 19.22
C LEU A 7 4.94 14.58 20.71
N ASN A 8 4.23 15.50 21.36
CA ASN A 8 4.60 15.98 22.70
C ASN A 8 3.71 15.46 23.85
N SER A 9 3.18 14.23 23.75
CA SER A 9 2.17 13.77 24.71
C SER A 9 2.36 12.33 25.22
N ASN A 10 2.04 12.15 26.52
CA ASN A 10 1.88 10.85 27.21
C ASN A 10 1.01 9.86 26.41
N TYR A 11 0.15 10.36 25.52
CA TYR A 11 -0.68 9.56 24.63
C TYR A 11 0.16 8.62 23.76
N TYR A 12 1.19 9.10 23.05
CA TYR A 12 2.00 8.23 22.18
C TYR A 12 2.80 7.21 22.98
N THR A 13 3.35 7.59 24.13
CA THR A 13 4.01 6.66 25.03
C THR A 13 3.06 5.54 25.48
N SER A 14 1.80 5.88 25.82
CA SER A 14 0.79 4.90 26.21
C SER A 14 0.25 4.06 25.03
N ALA A 15 0.05 4.67 23.86
CA ALA A 15 -0.50 4.03 22.67
C ALA A 15 0.51 3.09 22.00
N THR A 16 1.80 3.39 22.11
CA THR A 16 2.88 2.59 21.52
C THR A 16 3.48 1.55 22.47
N GLN A 17 2.84 1.28 23.62
CA GLN A 17 3.26 0.19 24.51
C GLN A 17 3.05 -1.20 23.88
N LYS A 18 2.07 -1.32 22.98
CA LYS A 18 1.71 -2.59 22.32
C LYS A 18 2.03 -2.62 20.83
N HIS A 19 2.17 -1.46 20.22
CA HIS A 19 2.33 -1.31 18.78
C HIS A 19 3.39 -0.28 18.45
N THR A 20 4.12 -0.54 17.38
CA THR A 20 4.94 0.47 16.73
C THR A 20 4.05 1.35 15.87
N LEU A 21 4.19 2.68 15.98
CA LEU A 21 3.60 3.62 15.03
C LEU A 21 4.68 4.11 14.05
N ALA A 22 4.47 3.94 12.75
CA ALA A 22 5.27 4.58 11.71
C ALA A 22 4.52 5.79 11.16
N THR A 23 5.20 6.93 11.07
CA THR A 23 4.65 8.19 10.57
C THR A 23 5.47 8.70 9.40
N ALA A 24 4.80 9.22 8.38
CA ALA A 24 5.36 9.84 7.18
C ALA A 24 4.70 11.21 6.95
N GLY A 25 5.29 12.06 6.12
CA GLY A 25 4.74 13.37 5.72
C GLY A 25 5.23 14.58 6.53
N VAL A 26 6.20 14.40 7.43
CA VAL A 26 6.86 15.53 8.15
C VAL A 26 8.20 15.89 7.51
N SER A 27 8.83 14.89 6.91
CA SER A 27 10.13 14.88 6.26
C SER A 27 10.16 13.67 5.31
N ASP A 28 11.12 13.65 4.39
CA ASP A 28 11.37 12.55 3.46
C ASP A 28 11.78 11.25 4.18
N VAL A 29 12.27 11.39 5.42
CA VAL A 29 12.62 10.28 6.31
C VAL A 29 11.47 9.99 7.27
N PRO A 30 10.80 8.82 7.17
CA PRO A 30 9.76 8.42 8.10
C PRO A 30 10.30 8.22 9.51
N VAL A 31 9.39 8.29 10.46
CA VAL A 31 9.68 8.18 11.88
C VAL A 31 8.88 7.04 12.48
N GLU A 32 9.59 6.12 13.13
CA GLU A 32 9.03 5.08 13.97
C GLU A 32 8.97 5.58 15.43
N ILE A 33 7.84 5.38 16.09
CA ILE A 33 7.62 5.71 17.50
C ILE A 33 7.32 4.42 18.26
N VAL A 34 8.18 4.10 19.23
CA VAL A 34 8.09 2.90 20.08
C VAL A 34 8.31 3.30 21.53
N VAL A 35 7.30 3.11 22.38
CA VAL A 35 7.34 3.50 23.80
C VAL A 35 7.75 4.96 23.98
N GLY A 36 7.25 5.84 23.09
CA GLY A 36 7.59 7.27 23.07
C GLY A 36 9.01 7.61 22.58
N VAL A 37 9.84 6.61 22.26
CA VAL A 37 11.15 6.82 21.62
C VAL A 37 10.97 6.98 20.13
N ARG A 38 11.63 8.01 19.59
CA ARG A 38 11.64 8.35 18.17
C ARG A 38 12.84 7.69 17.49
N ILE A 39 12.60 6.96 16.41
CA ILE A 39 13.64 6.34 15.59
C ILE A 39 13.41 6.76 14.14
N GLU A 40 14.42 7.36 13.52
CA GLU A 40 14.37 7.69 12.10
C GLU A 40 14.56 6.41 11.27
N ARG A 41 13.65 6.18 10.33
CA ARG A 41 13.63 5.00 9.46
C ARG A 41 14.12 5.39 8.07
N HIS A 42 15.42 5.63 7.95
CA HIS A 42 16.05 5.91 6.66
C HIS A 42 15.86 4.77 5.64
N ASP A 43 15.67 3.54 6.12
CA ASP A 43 15.32 2.39 5.29
C ASP A 43 13.90 2.46 4.70
N LEU A 44 13.07 3.39 5.16
CA LEU A 44 11.74 3.70 4.65
C LEU A 44 11.67 5.05 3.93
N CYS A 45 12.81 5.69 3.64
CA CYS A 45 12.86 6.97 2.92
C CYS A 45 12.05 6.90 1.62
N TYR A 46 11.37 8.00 1.30
CA TYR A 46 10.49 8.10 0.14
C TYR A 46 10.60 9.48 -0.49
N ALA A 47 10.47 9.53 -1.82
CA ALA A 47 10.52 10.75 -2.61
C ALA A 47 9.15 11.10 -3.23
N HIS A 48 8.13 10.28 -2.97
CA HIS A 48 6.81 10.44 -3.57
C HIS A 48 5.87 11.21 -2.63
N GLU A 49 5.12 12.18 -3.15
CA GLU A 49 4.23 13.01 -2.33
C GLU A 49 2.88 12.33 -2.03
N GLU A 50 2.41 11.44 -2.91
CA GLU A 50 1.09 10.81 -2.79
C GLU A 50 1.04 9.79 -1.62
N ALA A 51 0.10 10.00 -0.70
CA ALA A 51 0.02 9.24 0.55
C ALA A 51 -0.26 7.74 0.34
N ASP A 52 -1.02 7.37 -0.69
CA ASP A 52 -1.36 5.97 -0.98
C ASP A 52 -0.12 5.15 -1.38
N ILE A 53 0.79 5.74 -2.15
CA ILE A 53 2.08 5.18 -2.57
C ILE A 53 2.99 5.05 -1.35
N VAL A 54 3.11 6.10 -0.54
CA VAL A 54 3.97 6.09 0.66
C VAL A 54 3.52 5.03 1.66
N ILE A 55 2.21 4.95 1.96
CA ILE A 55 1.64 3.94 2.86
C ILE A 55 1.91 2.54 2.33
N THR A 56 1.70 2.31 1.02
CA THR A 56 1.92 1.00 0.40
C THR A 56 3.38 0.57 0.46
N GLN A 57 4.30 1.49 0.16
CA GLN A 57 5.74 1.26 0.25
C GLN A 57 6.14 0.85 1.66
N HIS A 58 5.74 1.64 2.68
CA HIS A 58 6.09 1.35 4.06
C HIS A 58 5.51 0.04 4.55
N ALA A 59 4.24 -0.25 4.24
CA ALA A 59 3.59 -1.50 4.59
C ALA A 59 4.33 -2.69 3.98
N THR A 60 4.69 -2.61 2.70
CA THR A 60 5.39 -3.68 1.98
C THR A 60 6.78 -3.91 2.55
N MET A 61 7.55 -2.85 2.80
CA MET A 61 8.89 -2.93 3.39
C MET A 61 8.85 -3.49 4.82
N CYS A 62 7.90 -3.05 5.64
CA CYS A 62 7.73 -3.60 6.99
C CYS A 62 7.38 -5.10 6.95
N SER A 63 6.47 -5.51 6.08
CA SER A 63 6.13 -6.93 5.88
C SER A 63 7.34 -7.76 5.44
N LEU A 64 8.13 -7.26 4.49
CA LEU A 64 9.37 -7.91 4.03
C LEU A 64 10.44 -8.00 5.12
N SER A 65 10.47 -7.05 6.07
CA SER A 65 11.34 -7.10 7.25
C SER A 65 10.86 -8.07 8.35
N GLY A 66 9.77 -8.80 8.10
CA GLY A 66 9.20 -9.75 9.06
C GLY A 66 8.30 -9.13 10.13
N LYS A 67 7.92 -7.86 9.99
CA LYS A 67 6.97 -7.20 10.89
C LYS A 67 5.53 -7.41 10.41
N CYS A 68 4.63 -7.84 11.31
CA CYS A 68 3.19 -7.89 11.00
C CYS A 68 2.65 -6.46 10.81
N VAL A 69 1.94 -6.23 9.71
CA VAL A 69 1.46 -4.89 9.34
C VAL A 69 -0.06 -4.82 9.36
N ARG A 70 -0.59 -3.77 9.98
CA ARG A 70 -1.99 -3.36 9.86
C ARG A 70 -2.06 -1.98 9.21
N VAL A 71 -2.66 -1.90 8.03
CA VAL A 71 -2.98 -0.63 7.37
C VAL A 71 -4.42 -0.25 7.75
N VAL A 72 -4.62 0.96 8.27
CA VAL A 72 -5.96 1.49 8.57
C VAL A 72 -6.31 2.55 7.53
N CYS A 73 -7.17 2.20 6.57
CA CYS A 73 -7.51 3.08 5.45
C CYS A 73 -8.84 2.65 4.81
N ASP A 74 -9.64 3.60 4.34
CA ASP A 74 -10.86 3.34 3.56
C ASP A 74 -10.66 3.54 2.04
N ASP A 75 -9.43 3.89 1.62
CA ASP A 75 -9.12 4.13 0.22
C ASP A 75 -8.91 2.81 -0.55
N THR A 76 -9.62 2.69 -1.66
CA THR A 76 -9.49 1.54 -2.56
C THR A 76 -8.19 1.59 -3.36
N GLU A 77 -7.57 2.76 -3.56
CA GLU A 77 -6.27 2.90 -4.22
C GLU A 77 -5.19 2.20 -3.41
N VAL A 78 -5.16 2.47 -2.10
CA VAL A 78 -4.30 1.76 -1.13
C VAL A 78 -4.55 0.25 -1.17
N PHE A 79 -5.81 -0.20 -1.16
CA PHE A 79 -6.13 -1.63 -1.25
C PHE A 79 -5.54 -2.29 -2.51
N VAL A 80 -5.76 -1.65 -3.68
CA VAL A 80 -5.28 -2.16 -4.97
C VAL A 80 -3.75 -2.21 -5.02
N LEU A 81 -3.09 -1.14 -4.58
CA LEU A 81 -1.64 -1.05 -4.52
C LEU A 81 -1.07 -2.13 -3.58
N LEU A 82 -1.65 -2.31 -2.38
CA LEU A 82 -1.21 -3.34 -1.42
C LEU A 82 -1.32 -4.74 -2.01
N VAL A 83 -2.44 -5.11 -2.65
CA VAL A 83 -2.61 -6.44 -3.25
C VAL A 83 -1.62 -6.68 -4.39
N HIS A 84 -1.45 -5.69 -5.28
CA HIS A 84 -0.53 -5.78 -6.41
C HIS A 84 0.92 -5.92 -5.96
N PHE A 85 1.40 -5.03 -5.09
CA PHE A 85 2.80 -5.06 -4.64
C PHE A 85 3.08 -6.22 -3.69
N TYR A 86 2.13 -6.65 -2.87
CA TYR A 86 2.29 -7.89 -2.09
C TYR A 86 2.47 -9.09 -3.02
N HIS A 87 1.68 -9.18 -4.09
CA HIS A 87 1.80 -10.26 -5.07
C HIS A 87 3.19 -10.30 -5.72
N ILE A 88 3.72 -9.13 -6.12
CA ILE A 88 4.99 -9.04 -6.85
C ILE A 88 6.20 -9.18 -5.91
N LYS A 89 6.15 -8.57 -4.73
CA LYS A 89 7.32 -8.40 -3.86
C LYS A 89 7.35 -9.38 -2.69
N CYS A 90 6.21 -9.74 -2.12
CA CYS A 90 6.13 -10.56 -0.90
C CYS A 90 5.92 -12.05 -1.19
N ARG A 91 5.25 -12.39 -2.31
CA ARG A 91 4.96 -13.78 -2.68
C ARG A 91 6.25 -14.61 -2.82
N GLY A 92 6.31 -15.74 -2.11
CA GLY A 92 7.47 -16.62 -2.12
C GLY A 92 8.66 -16.14 -1.27
N ARG A 93 8.50 -15.03 -0.54
CA ARG A 93 9.44 -14.57 0.49
C ARG A 93 8.88 -14.85 1.88
N ASN A 94 9.73 -14.83 2.90
CA ASN A 94 9.33 -14.93 4.31
C ASN A 94 8.70 -13.61 4.82
N SER A 95 7.74 -13.06 4.08
CA SER A 95 7.03 -11.84 4.45
C SER A 95 6.05 -12.11 5.58
N ALA A 96 6.02 -11.22 6.57
CA ALA A 96 5.06 -11.30 7.66
C ALA A 96 3.63 -10.88 7.21
N PRO A 97 2.58 -11.33 7.92
CA PRO A 97 1.21 -11.02 7.59
C PRO A 97 0.92 -9.53 7.43
N MET A 98 0.09 -9.21 6.44
CA MET A 98 -0.38 -7.86 6.16
C MET A 98 -1.90 -7.86 6.07
N ILE A 99 -2.54 -7.00 6.87
CA ILE A 99 -3.99 -6.82 6.89
C ILE A 99 -4.35 -5.35 6.67
N MET A 100 -5.50 -5.12 6.06
CA MET A 100 -6.11 -3.80 5.92
C MET A 100 -7.44 -3.76 6.69
N SER A 101 -7.61 -2.74 7.50
CA SER A 101 -8.85 -2.46 8.23
C SER A 101 -9.40 -1.09 7.87
N TYR A 102 -10.72 -0.98 7.91
CA TYR A 102 -11.48 0.23 7.57
C TYR A 102 -11.79 1.03 8.85
N LEU A 103 -12.07 2.33 8.73
CA LEU A 103 -12.45 3.14 9.91
C LEU A 103 -13.84 2.77 10.43
N VAL A 104 -14.69 2.24 9.55
CA VAL A 104 -16.01 1.70 9.92
C VAL A 104 -15.84 0.30 10.49
N THR A 105 -16.06 0.16 11.79
CA THR A 105 -15.84 -1.08 12.58
C THR A 105 -16.68 -2.29 12.13
N GLU A 106 -17.74 -2.06 11.36
CA GLU A 106 -18.61 -3.10 10.80
C GLU A 106 -18.03 -3.73 9.53
N ARG A 107 -17.01 -3.13 8.91
CA ARG A 107 -16.39 -3.67 7.70
C ARG A 107 -15.34 -4.73 8.07
N ALA A 108 -15.32 -5.81 7.28
CA ALA A 108 -14.40 -6.91 7.49
C ALA A 108 -12.94 -6.47 7.30
N VAL A 109 -12.06 -6.93 8.20
CA VAL A 109 -10.61 -6.82 8.03
C VAL A 109 -10.21 -7.70 6.84
N THR A 110 -9.47 -7.13 5.90
CA THR A 110 -9.04 -7.84 4.69
C THR A 110 -7.61 -8.31 4.85
N ASP A 111 -7.38 -9.62 4.68
CA ASP A 111 -6.04 -10.19 4.60
C ASP A 111 -5.48 -10.00 3.19
N ILE A 112 -4.40 -9.21 3.07
CA ILE A 112 -3.84 -8.83 1.78
C ILE A 112 -3.17 -10.02 1.10
N GLY A 113 -2.45 -10.87 1.86
CA GLY A 113 -1.75 -12.02 1.30
C GLY A 113 -2.69 -13.10 0.77
N THR A 114 -3.76 -13.37 1.50
CA THR A 114 -4.84 -14.28 1.10
C THR A 114 -5.55 -13.75 -0.13
N THR A 115 -5.83 -12.45 -0.17
CA THR A 115 -6.45 -11.79 -1.33
C THR A 115 -5.55 -11.88 -2.57
N ALA A 116 -4.26 -11.54 -2.43
CA ALA A 116 -3.28 -11.63 -3.51
C ALA A 116 -3.10 -13.06 -4.03
N THR A 117 -3.26 -14.07 -3.16
CA THR A 117 -3.21 -15.49 -3.54
C THR A 117 -4.47 -15.91 -4.29
N ALA A 118 -5.66 -15.59 -3.74
CA ALA A 118 -6.95 -15.92 -4.34
C ALA A 118 -7.14 -15.27 -5.73
N HIS A 119 -6.55 -14.09 -5.93
CA HIS A 119 -6.63 -13.33 -7.18
C HIS A 119 -5.31 -13.32 -7.97
N SER A 120 -4.42 -14.28 -7.72
CA SER A 120 -3.10 -14.37 -8.36
C SER A 120 -3.14 -14.30 -9.89
N GLY A 121 -4.18 -14.86 -10.53
CA GLY A 121 -4.33 -14.82 -11.99
C GLY A 121 -4.66 -13.44 -12.59
N ILE A 122 -4.89 -12.41 -11.77
CA ILE A 122 -5.10 -11.02 -12.22
C ILE A 122 -4.27 -10.00 -11.43
N ALA A 123 -3.50 -10.43 -10.43
CA ALA A 123 -2.81 -9.53 -9.51
C ALA A 123 -1.71 -8.72 -10.21
N ASP A 124 -1.01 -9.32 -11.18
CA ASP A 124 -0.01 -8.64 -12.02
C ASP A 124 -0.64 -7.50 -12.85
N ASP A 125 -1.85 -7.71 -13.36
CA ASP A 125 -2.57 -6.73 -14.18
C ASP A 125 -3.49 -5.81 -13.34
N LEU A 126 -3.46 -5.91 -12.01
CA LEU A 126 -4.47 -5.28 -11.16
C LEU A 126 -4.48 -3.75 -11.30
N LEU A 127 -3.32 -3.11 -11.45
CA LEU A 127 -3.23 -1.66 -11.68
C LEU A 127 -3.85 -1.26 -13.01
N ALA A 128 -3.59 -2.02 -14.08
CA ALA A 128 -4.18 -1.78 -15.39
C ALA A 128 -5.70 -2.01 -15.37
N ILE A 129 -6.17 -3.08 -14.71
CA ILE A 129 -7.59 -3.36 -14.51
C ILE A 129 -8.25 -2.19 -13.76
N TYR A 130 -7.59 -1.72 -12.71
CA TYR A 130 -8.10 -0.64 -11.88
C TYR A 130 -8.18 0.68 -12.67
N GLY A 131 -7.12 1.08 -13.36
CA GLY A 131 -7.09 2.30 -14.18
C GLY A 131 -8.11 2.30 -15.32
N ILE A 132 -8.36 1.15 -15.96
CA ILE A 132 -9.35 1.03 -17.03
C ILE A 132 -10.78 0.98 -16.49
N SER A 133 -10.98 0.34 -15.33
CA SER A 133 -12.32 0.12 -14.75
C SER A 133 -12.81 1.25 -13.85
N ARG A 134 -11.96 2.23 -13.52
CA ARG A 134 -12.30 3.34 -12.62
C ARG A 134 -12.09 4.69 -13.30
N ALA A 135 -13.06 5.57 -13.11
CA ALA A 135 -13.23 6.84 -13.83
C ALA A 135 -12.72 8.07 -13.04
N ASN A 136 -11.53 8.01 -12.43
CA ASN A 136 -11.03 9.16 -11.65
C ASN A 136 -9.99 10.04 -12.36
N THR A 137 -9.31 9.59 -13.42
CA THR A 137 -8.26 10.41 -14.08
C THR A 137 -8.21 10.34 -15.60
N VAL A 138 -8.98 9.48 -16.26
CA VAL A 138 -9.07 9.43 -17.73
C VAL A 138 -10.52 9.17 -18.13
N ALA A 139 -10.97 9.80 -19.22
CA ALA A 139 -12.33 9.68 -19.73
C ALA A 139 -12.78 8.21 -19.69
N SER A 140 -13.86 7.92 -18.96
CA SER A 140 -14.37 6.56 -18.86
C SER A 140 -14.57 6.00 -20.27
N LEU A 141 -13.95 4.86 -20.59
CA LEU A 141 -14.24 4.17 -21.85
C LEU A 141 -15.72 3.76 -21.81
N HIS A 142 -16.56 4.53 -22.50
CA HIS A 142 -18.00 4.33 -22.50
C HIS A 142 -18.32 2.88 -22.93
N GLY A 143 -19.00 2.13 -22.07
CA GLY A 143 -19.35 0.72 -22.30
C GLY A 143 -18.36 -0.32 -21.73
N VAL A 144 -17.25 0.08 -21.10
CA VAL A 144 -16.29 -0.86 -20.49
C VAL A 144 -16.54 -1.00 -18.98
N GLY A 145 -17.26 -2.06 -18.60
CA GLY A 145 -17.49 -2.40 -17.19
C GLY A 145 -16.41 -3.32 -16.59
N LYS A 146 -16.34 -3.40 -15.25
CA LYS A 146 -15.39 -4.24 -14.49
C LYS A 146 -15.30 -5.69 -14.99
N ALA A 147 -16.44 -6.30 -15.34
CA ALA A 147 -16.48 -7.68 -15.84
C ALA A 147 -15.78 -7.84 -17.21
N THR A 148 -15.88 -6.84 -18.08
CA THR A 148 -15.19 -6.82 -19.39
C THR A 148 -13.68 -6.70 -19.18
N VAL A 149 -13.26 -5.81 -18.28
CA VAL A 149 -11.85 -5.60 -17.96
C VAL A 149 -11.21 -6.87 -17.37
N ILE A 150 -11.89 -7.55 -16.43
CA ILE A 150 -11.42 -8.83 -15.88
C ILE A 150 -11.29 -9.90 -16.97
N LYS A 151 -12.25 -9.98 -17.91
CA LYS A 151 -12.16 -10.93 -19.05
C LYS A 151 -10.95 -10.63 -19.94
N LEU A 152 -10.61 -9.36 -20.15
CA LEU A 152 -9.45 -8.96 -20.94
C LEU A 152 -8.13 -9.24 -20.21
N ALA A 153 -8.06 -9.00 -18.90
CA ALA A 153 -6.90 -9.34 -18.07
C ALA A 153 -6.63 -10.85 -18.07
N LYS A 154 -7.66 -11.67 -17.84
CA LYS A 154 -7.53 -13.14 -17.90
C LYS A 154 -7.09 -13.67 -19.27
N LYS A 155 -7.26 -12.89 -20.35
CA LYS A 155 -6.78 -13.20 -21.70
C LYS A 155 -5.36 -12.68 -21.96
N GLY A 156 -4.68 -12.11 -20.96
CA GLY A 156 -3.36 -11.48 -21.10
C GLY A 156 -3.37 -10.21 -21.96
N THR A 157 -4.55 -9.61 -22.19
CA THR A 157 -4.69 -8.49 -23.12
C THR A 157 -4.33 -7.15 -22.48
N LEU A 158 -4.44 -7.05 -21.15
CA LEU A 158 -4.24 -5.83 -20.35
C LEU A 158 -2.87 -5.74 -19.67
N SER A 159 -1.87 -6.45 -20.19
CA SER A 159 -0.51 -6.40 -19.64
C SER A 159 -0.01 -4.95 -19.53
N LEU A 160 0.59 -4.62 -18.38
CA LEU A 160 1.26 -3.34 -18.09
C LEU A 160 2.26 -2.93 -19.19
N SER A 161 2.85 -3.92 -19.90
CA SER A 161 3.72 -3.69 -21.07
C SER A 161 3.07 -2.92 -22.23
N LYS A 162 1.73 -2.82 -22.25
CA LYS A 162 0.98 -2.09 -23.27
C LYS A 162 0.49 -0.72 -22.81
N VAL A 163 0.74 -0.37 -21.54
CA VAL A 163 0.31 0.91 -20.97
C VAL A 163 1.49 1.88 -20.82
N ASP A 164 2.73 1.38 -20.65
CA ASP A 164 4.07 2.07 -20.65
C ASP A 164 4.14 3.39 -19.83
N ASP A 165 5.07 3.69 -18.92
CA ASP A 165 6.44 3.23 -18.61
C ASP A 165 6.45 2.37 -17.32
N VAL A 166 7.04 1.17 -17.40
CA VAL A 166 7.09 0.20 -16.28
C VAL A 166 8.14 0.59 -15.21
N LYS A 167 8.84 1.72 -15.37
CA LYS A 167 9.68 2.30 -14.31
C LYS A 167 8.90 3.15 -13.32
N ALA A 168 7.84 2.60 -12.72
CA ALA A 168 7.60 2.87 -11.31
C ALA A 168 8.58 2.02 -10.50
N ASP A 169 9.86 2.26 -10.75
CA ASP A 169 10.93 1.55 -10.09
C ASP A 169 10.98 2.08 -8.66
N MET A 170 10.69 1.24 -7.68
CA MET A 170 10.90 1.61 -6.28
C MET A 170 12.37 1.95 -5.99
N GLU A 171 13.32 1.57 -6.85
CA GLU A 171 14.71 2.02 -6.77
C GLU A 171 14.92 3.47 -7.25
N SER A 172 14.04 4.02 -8.10
CA SER A 172 14.08 5.46 -8.45
C SER A 172 13.69 6.40 -7.30
N VAL A 173 13.26 5.81 -6.18
CA VAL A 173 12.91 6.46 -4.91
C VAL A 173 14.07 6.37 -3.91
N GLN A 174 15.16 5.67 -4.25
CA GLN A 174 16.40 5.65 -3.47
C GLN A 174 17.34 6.76 -3.98
N ALA A 175 17.19 7.97 -3.44
CA ALA A 175 18.21 9.01 -3.47
C ALA A 175 18.69 9.29 -2.06
#